data_AF-A0A820VXJ6-F1
#
_entry.id   AF-A0A820VXJ6-F1
#
_cell.length_a   1.000
_cell.length_b   1.000
_cell.length_c   1.000
_cell.angle_alpha   90.00
_cell.angle_beta   90.00
_cell.angle_gamma   90.00
#
_symmetry.space_group_name_H-M   'P 1'
#
loop_
_entity.id
_entity.type
_entity.pdbx_description
1 polymer ?
#
loop_
_entity_poly.entity_id
_entity_poly.type
_entity_poly.pdbx_seq_one_letter_code
_entity_poly.pdbx_strand_id
1 'polypeptide(L)'
;MMQLIFMLVVGLLYCVDYAYLSKSEASRFQFTEEAQTALCPFVGTEGMRCFDGSPVKPSGRTLDSNYLQLPRGVGMSVDRRSGRLIAPAIKLTCPPKGCHTFWTDSFTGIMFNVFSEAKLGSAHSVGTTYDRANIQIFRNASQLNEAWRRSFAEGMVRGGELARPPDLLEYSNSYFKRDDALALSQRVIGLYTLTLNTSTIELNSFARDAVSKLTPNFDPDLYEDFLDAWGTHIITKSLVGGMVEQRAILKRCFEAGNDRIFGQCIPFSNRDPGNSTCGYYASFARMISKRRLGGDVALDNDNEWKRTLSTGPALLQILEMVPWDDFVT
;
A
#
# COMPACT_ATOMS: atom_id res chain seq x y z
N MET A 1 -19.34 -42.26 8.89
CA MET A 1 -17.88 -42.05 8.71
C MET A 1 -17.55 -40.68 8.13
N MET A 2 -18.25 -40.19 7.09
CA MET A 2 -17.96 -38.89 6.45
C MET A 2 -18.18 -37.64 7.34
N GLN A 3 -19.19 -37.66 8.23
CA GLN A 3 -19.44 -36.55 9.17
C GLN A 3 -18.37 -36.40 10.25
N LEU A 4 -17.73 -37.49 10.67
CA LEU A 4 -16.69 -37.45 11.70
C LEU A 4 -15.39 -36.82 11.17
N ILE A 5 -15.07 -37.07 9.90
CA ILE A 5 -13.92 -36.49 9.21
C ILE A 5 -14.14 -34.98 9.00
N PHE A 6 -15.35 -34.56 8.64
CA PHE A 6 -15.65 -33.13 8.47
C PHE A 6 -15.54 -32.34 9.77
N MET A 7 -16.03 -32.90 10.89
CA MET A 7 -15.88 -32.29 12.22
C MET A 7 -14.42 -32.22 12.68
N LEU A 8 -13.61 -33.23 12.34
CA LEU A 8 -12.17 -33.24 12.64
C LEU A 8 -11.39 -32.20 11.83
N VAL A 9 -11.72 -32.04 10.54
CA VAL A 9 -11.09 -31.04 9.66
C VAL A 9 -11.50 -29.62 10.07
N VAL A 10 -12.77 -29.40 10.40
CA VAL A 10 -13.24 -28.10 10.91
C VAL A 10 -12.63 -27.80 12.27
N GLY A 11 -12.52 -28.79 13.17
CA GLY A 11 -11.87 -28.64 14.47
C GLY A 11 -10.37 -28.35 14.36
N LEU A 12 -9.67 -29.00 13.43
CA LEU A 12 -8.25 -28.73 13.14
C LEU A 12 -8.04 -27.34 12.54
N LEU A 13 -8.90 -26.91 11.61
CA LEU A 13 -8.85 -25.55 11.05
C LEU A 13 -9.11 -24.49 12.14
N TYR A 14 -10.10 -24.73 13.01
CA TYR A 14 -10.37 -23.86 14.15
C TYR A 14 -9.20 -23.81 15.14
N CYS A 15 -8.52 -24.93 15.40
CA CYS A 15 -7.34 -24.98 16.27
C CYS A 15 -6.12 -24.28 15.66
N VAL A 16 -5.95 -24.34 14.33
CA VAL A 16 -4.87 -23.63 13.63
C VAL A 16 -5.10 -22.13 13.64
N ASP A 17 -6.34 -21.67 13.36
CA ASP A 17 -6.69 -20.25 13.46
C ASP A 17 -6.59 -19.73 14.90
N TYR A 18 -7.02 -20.52 15.89
CA TYR A 18 -6.89 -20.16 17.30
C TYR A 18 -5.44 -20.16 17.77
N ALA A 19 -4.57 -21.04 17.28
CA ALA A 19 -3.14 -21.02 17.60
C ALA A 19 -2.41 -19.84 16.94
N TYR A 20 -2.82 -19.43 15.74
CA TYR A 20 -2.30 -18.25 15.05
C TYR A 20 -2.75 -16.93 15.70
N LEU A 21 -4.00 -16.88 16.19
CA LEU A 21 -4.53 -15.75 16.97
C LEU A 21 -4.05 -15.74 18.43
N SER A 22 -3.81 -16.90 19.05
CA SER A 22 -3.35 -17.03 20.44
C SER A 22 -1.86 -16.70 20.60
N LYS A 23 -1.00 -17.00 19.62
CA LYS A 23 0.41 -16.54 19.65
C LYS A 23 0.54 -15.03 19.50
N SER A 24 -0.46 -14.38 18.89
CA SER A 24 -0.47 -12.93 18.69
C SER A 24 -0.55 -12.14 20.00
N GLU A 25 -1.14 -12.67 21.09
CA GLU A 25 -1.32 -11.93 22.35
C GLU A 25 -0.09 -11.95 23.28
N ALA A 26 0.95 -12.74 22.97
CA ALA A 26 2.14 -12.89 23.81
C ALA A 26 3.45 -12.40 23.17
N SER A 27 3.39 -11.73 22.01
CA SER A 27 4.60 -11.20 21.38
C SER A 27 5.22 -10.09 22.24
N ARG A 28 6.51 -10.25 22.56
CA ARG A 28 7.29 -9.28 23.36
C ARG A 28 7.49 -7.92 22.68
N PHE A 29 7.07 -7.81 21.41
CA PHE A 29 7.27 -6.66 20.54
C PHE A 29 5.98 -5.98 20.11
N GLN A 30 4.85 -6.29 20.75
CA GLN A 30 3.59 -5.60 20.46
C GLN A 30 3.69 -4.07 20.67
N PHE A 31 2.97 -3.33 19.82
CA PHE A 31 2.85 -1.88 19.95
C PHE A 31 1.94 -1.51 21.11
N THR A 32 2.49 -0.80 22.09
CA THR A 32 1.70 -0.19 23.18
C THR A 32 0.72 0.85 22.61
N GLU A 33 -0.33 1.19 23.37
CA GLU A 33 -1.27 2.26 23.02
C GLU A 33 -0.56 3.60 22.78
N GLU A 34 0.47 3.88 23.58
CA GLU A 34 1.35 5.03 23.41
C GLU A 34 2.06 5.01 22.05
N ALA A 35 2.64 3.86 21.66
CA ALA A 35 3.30 3.71 20.37
C ALA A 35 2.32 3.89 19.21
N GLN A 36 1.13 3.30 19.32
CA GLN A 36 0.09 3.42 18.29
C GLN A 36 -0.35 4.87 18.08
N THR A 37 -0.46 5.63 19.18
CA THR A 37 -0.83 7.05 19.15
C THR A 37 0.30 7.91 18.59
N ALA A 38 1.53 7.72 19.07
CA ALA A 38 2.69 8.54 18.71
C ALA A 38 3.17 8.34 17.26
N LEU A 39 2.94 7.14 16.71
CA LEU A 39 3.35 6.78 15.36
C LEU A 39 2.25 7.07 14.31
N CYS A 40 1.04 7.43 14.73
CA CYS A 40 -0.02 7.89 13.83
C CYS A 40 0.07 9.41 13.53
N PRO A 41 -0.29 9.90 12.32
CA PRO A 41 -0.64 9.15 11.11
C PRO A 41 0.53 8.86 10.20
N PHE A 42 0.35 7.83 9.39
CA PHE A 42 1.28 7.46 8.34
C PHE A 42 0.53 7.10 7.06
N VAL A 43 1.25 7.13 5.94
CA VAL A 43 0.69 6.90 4.62
C VAL A 43 0.57 5.38 4.37
N GLY A 44 -0.65 4.88 4.32
CA GLY A 44 -0.98 3.50 3.99
C GLY A 44 -1.32 3.29 2.50
N THR A 45 -1.54 2.05 2.09
CA THR A 45 -1.83 1.69 0.68
C THR A 45 -3.20 2.15 0.18
N GLU A 46 -4.13 2.49 1.08
CA GLU A 46 -5.48 2.99 0.73
C GLU A 46 -5.65 4.49 1.03
N GLY A 47 -4.75 5.09 1.81
CA GLY A 47 -4.81 6.46 2.30
C GLY A 47 -4.02 6.60 3.61
N MET A 48 -4.12 7.75 4.26
CA MET A 48 -3.58 7.90 5.62
C MET A 48 -4.36 7.04 6.61
N ARG A 49 -3.65 6.40 7.54
CA ARG A 49 -4.27 5.54 8.57
C ARG A 49 -3.54 5.62 9.92
N CYS A 50 -4.26 5.26 10.98
CA CYS A 50 -3.71 4.83 12.27
C CYS A 50 -3.73 3.30 12.38
N PHE A 51 -3.11 2.74 13.43
CA PHE A 51 -3.12 1.31 13.72
C PHE A 51 -4.50 0.77 14.09
N ASP A 52 -5.27 1.56 14.84
CA ASP A 52 -6.62 1.23 15.32
C ASP A 52 -7.72 1.38 14.25
N GLY A 53 -7.36 1.78 13.03
CA GLY A 53 -8.31 2.04 11.95
C GLY A 53 -9.17 3.29 12.18
N SER A 54 -8.85 4.12 13.17
CA SER A 54 -9.59 5.34 13.44
C SER A 54 -9.47 6.34 12.27
N PRO A 55 -10.52 7.18 12.04
CA PRO A 55 -10.48 8.18 10.99
C PRO A 55 -9.37 9.20 11.27
N VAL A 56 -8.42 9.30 10.35
CA VAL A 56 -7.29 10.22 10.48
C VAL A 56 -7.77 11.65 10.19
N LYS A 57 -7.57 12.57 11.15
CA LYS A 57 -7.69 14.00 10.86
C LYS A 57 -6.56 14.39 9.88
N PRO A 58 -6.83 15.18 8.83
CA PRO A 58 -5.79 15.64 7.91
C PRO A 58 -4.61 16.20 8.70
N SER A 59 -3.39 15.87 8.29
CA SER A 59 -2.12 16.23 8.96
C SER A 59 -2.24 17.60 9.64
N GLY A 60 -2.40 17.58 10.97
CA GLY A 60 -2.83 18.76 11.74
C GLY A 60 -1.78 19.87 11.68
N ARG A 61 -2.25 21.12 11.79
CA ARG A 61 -1.37 22.25 12.12
C ARG A 61 -0.69 21.95 13.45
N THR A 62 0.63 21.84 13.46
CA THR A 62 1.38 21.91 14.71
C THR A 62 1.16 23.30 15.31
N LEU A 63 0.86 23.37 16.61
CA LEU A 63 0.45 24.57 17.35
C LEU A 63 1.39 25.78 17.20
N ASP A 64 2.63 25.58 16.72
CA ASP A 64 3.66 26.62 16.57
C ASP A 64 4.09 26.93 15.12
N SER A 65 3.44 26.38 14.08
CA SER A 65 3.81 26.71 12.70
C SER A 65 2.61 26.81 11.76
N ASN A 66 2.57 27.87 10.94
CA ASN A 66 1.58 28.07 9.87
C ASN A 66 1.61 26.99 8.74
N TYR A 67 2.46 25.97 8.87
CA TYR A 67 2.73 24.94 7.86
C TYR A 67 2.27 23.56 8.36
N LEU A 68 1.79 22.73 7.43
CA LEU A 68 1.44 21.34 7.71
C LEU A 68 2.69 20.45 7.66
N GLN A 69 2.75 19.38 8.44
CA GLN A 69 3.80 18.38 8.25
C GLN A 69 3.50 17.52 7.02
N LEU A 70 4.51 17.23 6.21
CA LEU A 70 4.35 16.34 5.07
C LEU A 70 3.95 14.93 5.53
N PRO A 71 2.95 14.29 4.90
CA PRO A 71 2.59 12.90 5.22
C PRO A 71 3.76 11.91 5.04
N ARG A 72 3.93 11.00 6.00
CA ARG A 72 5.06 10.06 6.07
C ARG A 72 4.86 8.85 5.15
N GLY A 73 5.59 8.79 4.04
CA GLY A 73 5.62 7.64 3.12
C GLY A 73 6.89 6.79 3.16
N VAL A 74 7.85 7.12 4.03
CA VAL A 74 9.15 6.44 4.18
C VAL A 74 9.46 6.22 5.66
N GLY A 75 10.46 5.39 5.96
CA GLY A 75 10.85 5.07 7.32
C GLY A 75 9.87 4.12 8.03
N MET A 76 8.94 3.56 7.27
CA MET A 76 8.01 2.55 7.73
C MET A 76 8.55 1.16 7.48
N SER A 77 8.26 0.27 8.42
CA SER A 77 8.63 -1.12 8.33
C SER A 77 7.62 -1.89 7.49
N VAL A 78 8.11 -2.89 6.76
CA VAL A 78 7.34 -3.71 5.83
C VAL A 78 7.78 -5.17 5.96
N ASP A 79 6.80 -6.07 5.99
CA ASP A 79 7.08 -7.49 5.82
C ASP A 79 7.23 -7.79 4.34
N ARG A 80 8.44 -8.17 3.93
CA ARG A 80 8.78 -8.41 2.53
C ARG A 80 8.09 -9.68 2.00
N ARG A 81 7.67 -10.59 2.86
CA ARG A 81 6.98 -11.82 2.42
C ARG A 81 5.57 -11.51 1.93
N SER A 82 4.90 -10.56 2.57
CA SER A 82 3.48 -10.26 2.36
C SER A 82 3.24 -8.87 1.74
N GLY A 83 4.24 -8.00 1.69
CA GLY A 83 4.08 -6.58 1.32
C GLY A 83 3.31 -5.76 2.36
N ARG A 84 3.02 -6.33 3.53
CA ARG A 84 2.24 -5.69 4.58
C ARG A 84 3.03 -4.56 5.23
N LEU A 85 2.47 -3.34 5.18
CA LEU A 85 2.95 -2.20 5.95
C LEU A 85 2.68 -2.41 7.44
N ILE A 86 3.72 -2.24 8.25
CA ILE A 86 3.69 -2.43 9.70
C ILE A 86 3.62 -1.07 10.40
N ALA A 87 4.72 -0.60 11.00
CA ALA A 87 4.79 0.64 11.76
C ALA A 87 5.98 1.49 11.31
N PRO A 88 5.90 2.83 11.43
CA PRO A 88 7.07 3.69 11.36
C PRO A 88 8.16 3.25 12.34
N ALA A 89 9.38 3.03 11.85
CA ALA A 89 10.56 2.67 12.64
C ALA A 89 11.56 3.83 12.72
N ILE A 90 11.62 4.65 11.68
CA ILE A 90 12.55 5.78 11.61
C ILE A 90 11.96 7.02 12.28
N LYS A 91 12.80 7.70 13.05
CA LYS A 91 12.49 9.02 13.59
C LYS A 91 12.61 10.05 12.47
N LEU A 92 11.49 10.68 12.12
CA LEU A 92 11.44 11.78 11.17
C LEU A 92 11.11 13.06 11.93
N THR A 93 12.01 14.04 11.89
CA THR A 93 11.90 15.26 12.68
C THR A 93 11.79 16.52 11.83
N CYS A 94 10.96 17.45 12.32
CA CYS A 94 11.10 18.86 12.02
C CYS A 94 11.58 19.57 13.29
N PRO A 95 12.73 20.27 13.25
CA PRO A 95 13.18 21.07 14.38
C PRO A 95 12.12 22.12 14.77
N PRO A 96 12.12 22.58 16.04
CA PRO A 96 11.19 23.62 16.52
C PRO A 96 11.28 24.94 15.75
N LYS A 97 12.43 25.22 15.12
CA LYS A 97 12.63 26.39 14.24
C LYS A 97 12.08 26.18 12.82
N GLY A 98 11.30 25.11 12.62
CA GLY A 98 10.79 24.68 11.33
C GLY A 98 11.78 23.79 10.59
N CYS A 99 11.24 22.97 9.70
CA CYS A 99 12.06 22.33 8.67
C CYS A 99 12.58 23.40 7.70
N HIS A 100 13.86 23.34 7.33
CA HIS A 100 14.47 24.29 6.40
C HIS A 100 14.03 24.08 4.95
N THR A 101 13.26 23.02 4.68
CA THR A 101 12.78 22.64 3.35
C THR A 101 11.26 22.52 3.37
N PHE A 102 10.64 23.12 2.35
CA PHE A 102 9.19 23.12 2.17
C PHE A 102 8.83 22.52 0.82
N TRP A 103 7.66 21.88 0.75
CA TRP A 103 7.05 21.44 -0.49
C TRP A 103 5.69 22.11 -0.64
N THR A 104 5.41 22.62 -1.83
CA THR A 104 4.13 23.25 -2.15
C THR A 104 3.34 22.32 -3.06
N ASP A 105 2.14 21.96 -2.64
CA ASP A 105 1.21 21.20 -3.48
C ASP A 105 0.77 22.03 -4.69
N SER A 106 1.07 21.56 -5.89
CA SER A 106 0.70 22.24 -7.14
C SER A 106 -0.81 22.33 -7.38
N PHE A 107 -1.62 21.47 -6.74
CA PHE A 107 -3.08 21.49 -6.93
C PHE A 107 -3.79 22.49 -6.03
N THR A 108 -3.23 22.79 -4.85
CA THR A 108 -3.90 23.60 -3.80
C THR A 108 -3.10 24.82 -3.36
N GLY A 109 -1.79 24.86 -3.63
CA GLY A 109 -0.87 25.86 -3.11
C GLY A 109 -0.51 25.68 -1.63
N ILE A 110 -0.98 24.61 -0.97
CA ILE A 110 -0.67 24.36 0.44
C ILE A 110 0.80 24.00 0.58
N MET A 111 1.46 24.60 1.58
CA MET A 111 2.86 24.34 1.91
C MET A 111 3.01 23.35 3.07
N PHE A 112 3.93 22.41 2.89
CA PHE A 112 4.26 21.36 3.85
C PHE A 112 5.73 21.41 4.24
N ASN A 113 6.00 21.20 5.51
CA ASN A 113 7.35 21.01 6.04
C ASN A 113 7.88 19.61 5.66
N VAL A 114 9.05 19.56 5.03
CA VAL A 114 9.72 18.30 4.66
C VAL A 114 10.72 17.92 5.75
N PHE A 115 10.62 16.69 6.27
CA PHE A 115 11.50 16.17 7.34
C PHE A 115 12.98 16.30 6.99
N SER A 116 13.81 16.57 8.00
CA SER A 116 15.26 16.79 7.82
C SER A 116 15.97 15.54 7.29
N GLU A 117 15.46 14.36 7.62
CA GLU A 117 15.98 13.06 7.24
C GLU A 117 15.44 12.57 5.88
N ALA A 118 14.61 13.36 5.19
CA ALA A 118 14.00 12.99 3.92
C ALA A 118 14.30 13.99 2.81
N LYS A 119 14.57 13.46 1.61
CA LYS A 119 14.72 14.23 0.37
C LYS A 119 13.48 14.05 -0.48
N LEU A 120 12.97 15.15 -1.00
CA LEU A 120 11.81 15.17 -1.89
C LEU A 120 12.25 15.17 -3.35
N GLY A 121 11.71 14.25 -4.14
CA GLY A 121 11.87 14.20 -5.58
C GLY A 121 10.54 14.43 -6.31
N SER A 122 10.60 14.84 -7.57
CA SER A 122 9.41 15.00 -8.41
C SER A 122 8.75 13.64 -8.70
N ALA A 123 7.42 13.58 -8.68
CA ALA A 123 6.66 12.41 -9.12
C ALA A 123 6.60 12.24 -10.65
N HIS A 124 7.01 13.27 -11.42
CA HIS A 124 6.89 13.28 -12.89
C HIS A 124 7.69 12.16 -13.57
N SER A 125 8.75 11.65 -12.93
CA SER A 125 9.57 10.54 -13.44
C SER A 125 8.97 9.15 -13.20
N VAL A 126 7.95 9.01 -12.33
CA VAL A 126 7.34 7.71 -11.98
C VAL A 126 5.90 7.60 -12.49
N GLY A 127 5.18 8.73 -12.55
CA GLY A 127 3.76 8.80 -12.92
C GLY A 127 3.44 8.54 -14.39
N THR A 128 4.42 8.58 -15.30
CA THR A 128 4.21 8.34 -16.74
C THR A 128 4.00 6.87 -17.11
N THR A 129 4.28 5.93 -16.20
CA THR A 129 4.17 4.48 -16.47
C THR A 129 2.75 3.92 -16.30
N TYR A 130 1.88 4.62 -15.54
CA TYR A 130 0.49 4.22 -15.24
C TYR A 130 -0.53 5.08 -16.00
N ASP A 131 -0.17 5.49 -17.21
CA ASP A 131 -1.04 6.31 -18.04
C ASP A 131 -2.26 5.52 -18.53
N ARG A 132 -3.30 6.27 -18.91
CA ARG A 132 -4.68 5.91 -19.27
C ARG A 132 -4.85 4.77 -20.29
N ALA A 133 -3.79 4.16 -20.79
CA ALA A 133 -3.82 3.08 -21.78
C ALA A 133 -3.49 1.68 -21.20
N ASN A 134 -2.99 1.57 -19.97
CA ASN A 134 -2.44 0.30 -19.46
C ASN A 134 -3.47 -0.49 -18.63
N ILE A 135 -4.43 -1.14 -19.31
CA ILE A 135 -5.31 -2.12 -18.66
C ILE A 135 -4.60 -3.46 -18.65
N GLN A 136 -4.50 -4.04 -17.46
CA GLN A 136 -3.96 -5.37 -17.28
C GLN A 136 -5.13 -6.36 -17.22
N ILE A 137 -5.01 -7.45 -17.97
CA ILE A 137 -5.99 -8.53 -17.98
C ILE A 137 -5.32 -9.76 -17.41
N PHE A 138 -5.92 -10.32 -16.37
CA PHE A 138 -5.50 -11.54 -15.73
C PHE A 138 -6.56 -12.60 -16.01
N ARG A 139 -6.18 -13.68 -16.67
CA ARG A 139 -7.07 -14.80 -17.02
C ARG A 139 -7.30 -15.76 -15.86
N ASN A 140 -6.44 -15.71 -14.84
CA ASN A 140 -6.52 -16.55 -13.65
C ASN A 140 -5.72 -15.94 -12.48
N ALA A 141 -5.90 -16.52 -11.29
CA ALA A 141 -5.20 -16.10 -10.08
C ALA A 141 -3.67 -16.24 -10.19
N SER A 142 -3.17 -17.21 -10.96
CA SER A 142 -1.72 -17.40 -11.14
C SER A 142 -1.08 -16.22 -11.86
N GLN A 143 -1.74 -15.68 -12.88
CA GLN A 143 -1.24 -14.50 -13.61
C GLN A 143 -1.24 -13.24 -12.73
N LEU A 144 -2.28 -13.06 -11.91
CA LEU A 144 -2.31 -11.95 -10.94
C LEU A 144 -1.19 -12.10 -9.90
N ASN A 145 -0.99 -13.30 -9.38
CA ASN A 145 0.09 -13.62 -8.44
C ASN A 145 1.47 -13.37 -9.06
N GLU A 146 1.69 -13.76 -10.30
CA GLU A 146 2.95 -13.50 -10.98
C GLU A 146 3.22 -12.00 -11.17
N ALA A 147 2.20 -11.21 -11.52
CA ALA A 147 2.33 -9.76 -11.64
C ALA A 147 2.64 -9.09 -10.29
N TRP A 148 2.03 -9.58 -9.20
CA TRP A 148 2.38 -9.16 -7.85
C TRP A 148 3.84 -9.52 -7.53
N ARG A 149 4.23 -10.79 -7.69
CA ARG A 149 5.58 -11.28 -7.39
C ARG A 149 6.66 -10.58 -8.21
N ARG A 150 6.40 -10.29 -9.49
CA ARG A 150 7.36 -9.60 -10.36
C ARG A 150 7.59 -8.17 -9.90
N SER A 151 6.51 -7.43 -9.64
CA SER A 151 6.60 -6.08 -9.08
C SER A 151 7.40 -6.12 -7.77
N PHE A 152 7.05 -7.07 -6.91
CA PHE A 152 7.66 -7.24 -5.61
C PHE A 152 9.16 -7.61 -5.67
N ALA A 153 9.54 -8.52 -6.58
CA ALA A 153 10.92 -8.95 -6.80
C ALA A 153 11.81 -7.83 -7.34
N GLU A 154 11.24 -6.91 -8.12
CA GLU A 154 11.90 -5.68 -8.59
C GLU A 154 12.02 -4.62 -7.47
N GLY A 155 11.71 -4.96 -6.22
CA GLY A 155 11.72 -4.05 -5.08
C GLY A 155 10.52 -3.09 -5.05
N MET A 156 9.52 -3.35 -5.89
CA MET A 156 8.39 -2.46 -6.13
C MET A 156 7.08 -3.01 -5.57
N VAL A 157 6.62 -2.50 -4.42
CA VAL A 157 5.25 -2.78 -3.95
C VAL A 157 4.31 -1.75 -4.56
N ARG A 158 3.33 -2.19 -5.35
CA ARG A 158 2.36 -1.30 -6.01
C ARG A 158 1.10 -1.17 -5.16
N GLY A 159 0.50 0.01 -5.06
CA GLY A 159 -0.75 0.25 -4.34
C GLY A 159 -1.96 -0.49 -4.95
N GLY A 160 -3.08 -0.48 -4.22
CA GLY A 160 -4.36 -1.02 -4.69
C GLY A 160 -4.44 -2.55 -4.67
N GLU A 161 -5.00 -3.15 -5.73
CA GLU A 161 -5.16 -4.60 -5.84
C GLU A 161 -3.82 -5.33 -5.89
N LEU A 162 -2.82 -4.68 -6.50
CA LEU A 162 -1.45 -5.20 -6.60
C LEU A 162 -0.63 -4.99 -5.31
N ALA A 163 -1.20 -4.40 -4.25
CA ALA A 163 -0.55 -4.29 -2.94
C ALA A 163 -0.82 -5.51 -2.06
N ARG A 164 -1.87 -6.28 -2.39
CA ARG A 164 -2.37 -7.34 -1.53
C ARG A 164 -1.65 -8.65 -1.85
N PRO A 165 -1.10 -9.35 -0.85
CA PRO A 165 -0.50 -10.65 -1.06
C PRO A 165 -1.54 -11.62 -1.66
N PRO A 166 -1.24 -12.29 -2.79
CA PRO A 166 -2.16 -13.18 -3.50
C PRO A 166 -2.60 -14.41 -2.69
N ASP A 167 -1.84 -14.75 -1.65
CA ASP A 167 -2.08 -15.78 -0.65
C ASP A 167 -3.35 -15.55 0.19
N LEU A 168 -4.00 -14.39 0.03
CA LEU A 168 -5.47 -14.27 0.15
C LEU A 168 -6.18 -15.00 -1.02
N LEU A 169 -5.82 -16.27 -1.23
CA LEU A 169 -6.28 -17.14 -2.32
C LEU A 169 -7.80 -17.17 -2.44
N GLU A 170 -8.50 -17.09 -1.31
CA GLU A 170 -9.97 -17.07 -1.29
C GLU A 170 -10.56 -15.79 -1.90
N TYR A 171 -9.93 -14.64 -1.64
CA TYR A 171 -10.33 -13.34 -2.18
C TYR A 171 -10.07 -13.27 -3.69
N SER A 172 -8.89 -13.68 -4.13
CA SER A 172 -8.51 -13.64 -5.55
C SER A 172 -9.29 -14.66 -6.39
N ASN A 173 -9.53 -15.87 -5.87
CA ASN A 173 -10.34 -16.90 -6.54
C ASN A 173 -11.79 -16.46 -6.78
N SER A 174 -12.30 -15.49 -6.01
CA SER A 174 -13.64 -14.95 -6.22
C SER A 174 -13.81 -14.26 -7.58
N TYR A 175 -12.74 -13.68 -8.13
CA TYR A 175 -12.76 -13.02 -9.44
C TYR A 175 -12.74 -13.99 -10.61
N PHE A 176 -12.12 -15.17 -10.42
CA PHE A 176 -11.86 -16.15 -11.48
C PHE A 176 -12.85 -17.34 -11.43
N LYS A 177 -13.97 -17.19 -10.71
CA LYS A 177 -15.03 -18.21 -10.70
C LYS A 177 -15.54 -18.42 -12.13
N ARG A 178 -15.80 -19.68 -12.49
CA ARG A 178 -16.32 -20.06 -13.82
C ARG A 178 -15.42 -19.64 -15.00
N ASP A 179 -14.12 -19.48 -14.73
CA ASP A 179 -13.07 -19.07 -15.68
C ASP A 179 -13.30 -17.67 -16.27
N ASP A 180 -13.91 -16.79 -15.48
CA ASP A 180 -13.89 -15.37 -15.79
C ASP A 180 -12.46 -14.81 -15.66
N ALA A 181 -12.17 -13.71 -16.35
CA ALA A 181 -10.91 -12.97 -16.24
C ALA A 181 -11.11 -11.63 -15.49
N LEU A 182 -10.05 -11.13 -14.87
CA LEU A 182 -10.03 -9.84 -14.18
C LEU A 182 -9.33 -8.80 -15.07
N ALA A 183 -10.02 -7.72 -15.40
CA ALA A 183 -9.41 -6.52 -15.96
C ALA A 183 -9.21 -5.47 -14.85
N LEU A 184 -8.00 -4.93 -14.78
CA LEU A 184 -7.58 -3.94 -13.81
C LEU A 184 -7.07 -2.68 -14.53
N SER A 185 -7.63 -1.53 -14.18
CA SER A 185 -7.14 -0.22 -14.58
C SER A 185 -6.75 0.58 -13.35
N GLN A 186 -5.49 1.01 -13.27
CA GLN A 186 -4.98 1.86 -12.20
C GLN A 186 -4.51 3.19 -12.81
N ARG A 187 -5.18 4.28 -12.44
CA ARG A 187 -4.80 5.64 -12.85
C ARG A 187 -4.18 6.35 -11.65
N VAL A 188 -2.87 6.53 -11.71
CA VAL A 188 -2.08 7.11 -10.63
C VAL A 188 -1.95 8.63 -10.79
N ILE A 189 -1.98 9.34 -9.67
CA ILE A 189 -1.66 10.75 -9.54
C ILE A 189 -0.57 10.86 -8.48
N GLY A 190 0.69 10.81 -8.92
CA GLY A 190 1.84 10.98 -8.03
C GLY A 190 1.99 12.44 -7.61
N LEU A 191 2.11 12.70 -6.31
CA LEU A 191 2.37 14.03 -5.78
C LEU A 191 3.88 14.26 -5.64
N TYR A 192 4.58 13.32 -5.01
CA TYR A 192 6.01 13.41 -4.76
C TYR A 192 6.61 12.01 -4.55
N THR A 193 7.93 11.95 -4.68
CA THR A 193 8.73 10.83 -4.17
C THR A 193 9.47 11.27 -2.91
N LEU A 194 9.56 10.37 -1.93
CA LEU A 194 10.36 10.58 -0.73
C LEU A 194 11.49 9.57 -0.70
N THR A 195 12.68 10.01 -0.34
CA THR A 195 13.87 9.17 -0.14
C THR A 195 14.49 9.50 1.21
N LEU A 196 14.77 8.51 2.06
CA LEU A 196 15.48 8.74 3.30
C LEU A 196 16.95 9.07 3.05
N ASN A 197 17.50 9.95 3.87
CA ASN A 197 18.92 10.25 3.89
C ASN A 197 19.64 9.34 4.88
N THR A 198 20.13 8.19 4.40
CA THR A 198 20.71 7.10 5.22
C THR A 198 21.84 7.52 6.16
N SER A 199 22.54 8.62 5.88
CA SER A 199 23.64 9.11 6.74
C SER A 199 23.20 9.75 8.05
N THR A 200 21.91 10.07 8.23
CA THR A 200 21.40 10.80 9.40
C THR A 200 20.21 10.12 10.05
N ILE A 201 20.00 8.83 9.76
CA ILE A 201 18.82 8.10 10.21
C ILE A 201 19.01 7.62 11.66
N GLU A 202 17.99 7.87 12.48
CA GLU A 202 17.86 7.27 13.80
C GLU A 202 16.57 6.44 13.88
N LEU A 203 16.63 5.31 14.59
CA LEU A 203 15.41 4.62 15.03
C LEU A 203 14.63 5.50 16.00
N ASN A 204 13.30 5.49 15.88
CA ASN A 204 12.42 6.06 16.89
C ASN A 204 12.53 5.28 18.21
N SER A 205 12.00 5.86 19.31
CA SER A 205 12.14 5.28 20.65
C SER A 205 11.56 3.87 20.74
N PHE A 206 10.43 3.60 20.10
CA PHE A 206 9.76 2.29 20.14
C PHE A 206 10.54 1.23 19.34
N ALA A 207 11.01 1.56 18.14
CA ALA A 207 11.83 0.66 17.33
C ALA A 207 13.16 0.36 18.01
N ARG A 208 13.77 1.37 18.64
CA ARG A 208 15.02 1.22 19.40
C ARG A 208 14.83 0.33 20.63
N ASP A 209 13.72 0.49 21.36
CA ASP A 209 13.38 -0.39 22.49
C ASP A 209 13.07 -1.82 22.05
N ALA A 210 12.45 -2.01 20.88
CA ALA A 210 12.26 -3.33 20.31
C ALA A 210 13.62 -3.98 19.97
N VAL A 211 14.49 -3.27 19.24
CA VAL A 211 15.82 -3.78 18.88
C VAL A 211 16.68 -4.09 20.12
N SER A 212 16.60 -3.29 21.17
CA SER A 212 17.41 -3.50 22.39
C SER A 212 17.05 -4.78 23.17
N LYS A 213 15.88 -5.36 22.91
CA LYS A 213 15.46 -6.65 23.49
C LYS A 213 15.99 -7.86 22.72
N LEU A 214 16.55 -7.65 21.52
CA LEU A 214 17.22 -8.72 20.77
C LEU A 214 18.54 -9.09 21.43
N THR A 215 18.85 -10.38 21.45
CA THR A 215 20.10 -10.89 22.02
C THR A 215 21.18 -11.01 20.94
N PRO A 216 22.47 -10.77 21.26
CA PRO A 216 23.56 -10.98 20.30
C PRO A 216 23.68 -12.42 19.80
N ASN A 217 23.29 -13.39 20.64
CA ASN A 217 23.18 -14.79 20.24
C ASN A 217 21.85 -14.99 19.51
N PHE A 218 21.91 -15.59 18.32
CA PHE A 218 20.73 -15.86 17.51
C PHE A 218 19.79 -16.83 18.25
N ASP A 219 18.60 -16.34 18.57
CA ASP A 219 17.47 -17.09 19.09
C ASP A 219 16.35 -17.04 18.04
N PRO A 220 16.07 -18.15 17.32
CA PRO A 220 15.10 -18.17 16.23
C PRO A 220 13.73 -17.64 16.64
N ASP A 221 13.22 -18.04 17.80
CA ASP A 221 11.87 -17.68 18.24
C ASP A 221 11.79 -16.18 18.56
N LEU A 222 12.82 -15.63 19.22
CA LEU A 222 12.88 -14.20 19.55
C LEU A 222 12.98 -13.32 18.29
N TYR A 223 13.78 -13.75 17.31
CA TYR A 223 13.95 -13.01 16.07
C TYR A 223 12.72 -13.13 15.16
N GLU A 224 12.07 -14.29 15.11
CA GLU A 224 10.80 -14.45 14.40
C GLU A 224 9.70 -13.57 15.00
N ASP A 225 9.58 -13.52 16.34
CA ASP A 225 8.65 -12.64 17.04
C ASP A 225 8.88 -11.16 16.70
N PHE A 226 10.14 -10.74 16.59
CA PHE A 226 10.49 -9.38 16.17
C PHE A 226 10.09 -9.13 14.71
N LEU A 227 10.43 -10.03 13.79
CA LEU A 227 10.13 -9.89 12.37
C LEU A 227 8.62 -9.93 12.07
N ASP A 228 7.85 -10.66 12.87
CA ASP A 228 6.39 -10.69 12.73
C ASP A 228 5.75 -9.39 13.25
N ALA A 229 6.31 -8.79 14.30
CA ALA A 229 5.84 -7.54 14.88
C ALA A 229 6.29 -6.29 14.13
N TRP A 230 7.53 -6.25 13.63
CA TRP A 230 8.16 -5.10 13.00
C TRP A 230 8.40 -5.28 11.50
N GLY A 231 8.13 -6.45 10.93
CA GLY A 231 8.43 -6.74 9.54
C GLY A 231 9.92 -6.97 9.30
N THR A 232 10.28 -7.13 8.04
CA THR A 232 11.62 -7.60 7.63
C THR A 232 12.50 -6.49 7.06
N HIS A 233 11.91 -5.40 6.58
CA HIS A 233 12.61 -4.31 5.88
C HIS A 233 12.03 -2.96 6.29
N ILE A 234 12.76 -1.88 6.04
CA ILE A 234 12.33 -0.49 6.18
C ILE A 234 12.29 0.17 4.80
N ILE A 235 11.20 0.89 4.51
CA ILE A 235 11.01 1.62 3.26
C ILE A 235 11.94 2.85 3.24
N THR A 236 12.92 2.85 2.35
CA THR A 236 13.86 3.97 2.18
C THR A 236 13.44 4.91 1.06
N LYS A 237 12.62 4.44 0.10
CA LYS A 237 12.12 5.27 -0.99
C LYS A 237 10.70 4.90 -1.39
N SER A 238 9.86 5.91 -1.62
CA SER A 238 8.47 5.68 -2.03
C SER A 238 7.90 6.76 -2.96
N LEU A 239 6.84 6.37 -3.67
CA LEU A 239 5.94 7.26 -4.40
C LEU A 239 4.64 7.43 -3.60
N VAL A 240 4.25 8.68 -3.38
CA VAL A 240 3.07 9.06 -2.60
C VAL A 240 2.12 9.90 -3.45
N GLY A 241 0.82 9.70 -3.29
CA GLY A 241 -0.20 10.45 -4.02
C GLY A 241 -1.59 9.82 -3.96
N GLY A 242 -2.31 9.82 -5.08
CA GLY A 242 -3.64 9.23 -5.21
C GLY A 242 -3.76 8.23 -6.36
N MET A 243 -4.74 7.34 -6.29
CA MET A 243 -5.05 6.39 -7.37
C MET A 243 -6.55 6.26 -7.57
N VAL A 244 -6.99 6.19 -8.83
CA VAL A 244 -8.30 5.64 -9.17
C VAL A 244 -8.10 4.25 -9.73
N GLU A 245 -8.64 3.25 -9.05
CA GLU A 245 -8.59 1.86 -9.47
C GLU A 245 -9.98 1.39 -9.91
N GLN A 246 -10.04 0.74 -11.06
CA GLN A 246 -11.25 0.17 -11.62
C GLN A 246 -11.04 -1.30 -11.94
N ARG A 247 -12.02 -2.11 -11.57
CA ARG A 247 -12.00 -3.57 -11.76
C ARG A 247 -13.23 -3.99 -12.56
N ALA A 248 -13.02 -4.86 -13.53
CA ALA A 248 -14.07 -5.49 -14.31
C ALA A 248 -13.82 -7.00 -14.41
N ILE A 249 -14.91 -7.77 -14.40
CA ILE A 249 -14.89 -9.21 -14.68
C ILE A 249 -15.25 -9.41 -16.14
N LEU A 250 -14.49 -10.23 -16.84
CA LEU A 250 -14.67 -10.57 -18.25
C LEU A 250 -15.14 -12.01 -18.36
N LYS A 251 -16.24 -12.25 -19.08
CA LYS A 251 -16.83 -13.60 -19.19
C LYS A 251 -16.03 -14.52 -20.12
N ARG A 252 -15.88 -15.79 -19.70
CA ARG A 252 -15.05 -16.88 -20.29
C ARG A 252 -15.13 -17.10 -21.82
N CYS A 253 -16.26 -16.87 -22.49
CA CYS A 253 -16.44 -17.25 -23.90
C CYS A 253 -15.66 -16.37 -24.90
N PHE A 254 -14.59 -15.73 -24.46
CA PHE A 254 -13.93 -14.67 -25.15
C PHE A 254 -12.46 -15.02 -25.44
N GLU A 255 -12.17 -15.39 -26.68
CA GLU A 255 -10.82 -15.46 -27.22
C GLU A 255 -10.47 -14.12 -27.87
N ALA A 256 -10.02 -13.15 -27.09
CA ALA A 256 -9.28 -12.04 -27.69
C ALA A 256 -7.99 -12.59 -28.31
N GLY A 257 -7.85 -12.44 -29.62
CA GLY A 257 -6.55 -12.57 -30.28
C GLY A 257 -5.55 -11.47 -29.86
N ASN A 258 -6.01 -10.42 -29.17
CA ASN A 258 -5.17 -9.33 -28.66
C ASN A 258 -5.78 -8.66 -27.40
N ASP A 259 -5.25 -9.03 -26.22
CA ASP A 259 -5.68 -8.51 -24.92
C ASP A 259 -5.50 -6.98 -24.80
N ARG A 260 -4.55 -6.37 -25.53
CA ARG A 260 -4.31 -4.92 -25.49
C ARG A 260 -5.44 -4.13 -26.16
N ILE A 261 -5.89 -4.58 -27.33
CA ILE A 261 -7.02 -3.96 -28.05
C ILE A 261 -8.30 -4.15 -27.25
N PHE A 262 -8.49 -5.34 -26.69
CA PHE A 262 -9.65 -5.61 -25.85
C PHE A 262 -9.68 -4.73 -24.61
N GLY A 263 -8.55 -4.60 -23.90
CA GLY A 263 -8.43 -3.72 -22.75
C GLY A 263 -8.93 -2.31 -23.08
N GLN A 264 -8.49 -1.73 -24.20
CA GLN A 264 -8.92 -0.39 -24.62
C GLN A 264 -10.44 -0.21 -24.77
N CYS A 265 -11.17 -1.29 -25.05
CA CYS A 265 -12.62 -1.28 -25.20
C CYS A 265 -13.40 -1.52 -23.91
N ILE A 266 -12.74 -1.81 -22.79
CA ILE A 266 -13.40 -1.96 -21.49
C ILE A 266 -13.88 -0.58 -21.02
N PRO A 267 -15.17 -0.42 -20.64
CA PRO A 267 -15.78 0.88 -20.34
C PRO A 267 -15.39 1.39 -18.95
N PHE A 268 -14.10 1.47 -18.65
CA PHE A 268 -13.61 2.21 -17.50
C PHE A 268 -13.87 3.72 -17.69
N SER A 269 -14.07 4.44 -16.59
CA SER A 269 -14.59 5.81 -16.58
C SER A 269 -13.69 6.74 -17.41
N ASN A 270 -14.31 7.59 -18.24
CA ASN A 270 -13.66 8.57 -19.14
C ASN A 270 -12.95 7.96 -20.36
N ARG A 271 -13.28 6.74 -20.77
CA ARG A 271 -12.88 6.21 -22.08
C ARG A 271 -14.08 6.23 -23.02
N ASP A 272 -13.94 6.99 -24.09
CA ASP A 272 -14.87 6.90 -25.21
C ASP A 272 -14.44 5.67 -26.02
N PRO A 273 -15.27 4.61 -26.13
CA PRO A 273 -14.97 3.48 -26.97
C PRO A 273 -14.99 3.95 -28.43
N GLY A 274 -13.85 4.42 -28.93
CA GLY A 274 -13.71 5.15 -30.19
C GLY A 274 -14.05 4.37 -31.48
N ASN A 275 -14.66 3.19 -31.40
CA ASN A 275 -15.13 2.43 -32.56
C ASN A 275 -16.33 1.51 -32.22
N SER A 276 -17.08 1.13 -33.25
CA SER A 276 -18.23 0.20 -33.15
C SER A 276 -17.84 -1.21 -32.67
N THR A 277 -16.59 -1.63 -32.87
CA THR A 277 -16.07 -2.91 -32.39
C THR A 277 -15.91 -2.96 -30.87
N CYS A 278 -15.74 -1.82 -30.19
CA CYS A 278 -15.69 -1.78 -28.73
C CYS A 278 -17.05 -2.04 -28.07
N GLY A 279 -18.19 -1.82 -28.75
CA GLY A 279 -19.51 -2.18 -28.23
C GLY A 279 -19.66 -3.68 -27.98
N TYR A 280 -19.13 -4.50 -28.89
CA TYR A 280 -19.08 -5.95 -28.73
C TYR A 280 -18.22 -6.34 -27.52
N TYR A 281 -17.00 -5.81 -27.41
CA TYR A 281 -16.08 -6.14 -26.32
C TYR A 281 -16.57 -5.65 -24.95
N ALA A 282 -17.16 -4.46 -24.87
CA ALA A 282 -17.74 -3.92 -23.65
C ALA A 282 -18.88 -4.79 -23.11
N SER A 283 -19.65 -5.46 -23.98
CA SER A 283 -20.75 -6.34 -23.55
C SER A 283 -20.29 -7.57 -22.76
N PHE A 284 -19.02 -7.97 -22.90
CA PHE A 284 -18.43 -9.08 -22.14
C PHE A 284 -17.80 -8.64 -20.82
N ALA A 285 -17.68 -7.33 -20.59
CA ALA A 285 -17.11 -6.76 -19.38
C ALA A 285 -18.22 -6.35 -18.39
N ARG A 286 -18.13 -6.85 -17.16
CA ARG A 286 -18.96 -6.40 -16.04
C ARG A 286 -18.11 -5.61 -15.07
N MET A 287 -18.37 -4.31 -14.97
CA MET A 287 -17.78 -3.46 -13.94
C MET A 287 -18.15 -3.98 -12.55
N ILE A 288 -17.15 -4.21 -11.71
CA ILE A 288 -17.36 -4.71 -10.34
C ILE A 288 -16.96 -3.70 -9.28
N SER A 289 -16.03 -2.78 -9.58
CA SER A 289 -15.78 -1.65 -8.69
C SER A 289 -15.04 -0.51 -9.39
N LYS A 290 -15.22 0.68 -8.84
CA LYS A 290 -14.34 1.84 -8.97
C LYS A 290 -14.04 2.31 -7.56
N ARG A 291 -12.76 2.38 -7.19
CA ARG A 291 -12.33 2.89 -5.88
C ARG A 291 -11.27 3.96 -6.05
N ARG A 292 -11.24 4.88 -5.10
CA ARG A 292 -10.20 5.91 -4.96
C ARG A 292 -9.32 5.52 -3.78
N LEU A 293 -8.02 5.75 -3.91
CA LEU A 293 -7.03 5.58 -2.85
C LEU A 293 -6.39 6.94 -2.60
N GLY A 294 -6.28 7.33 -1.33
CA GLY A 294 -5.84 8.66 -0.91
C GLY A 294 -6.89 9.74 -1.20
N GLY A 295 -6.70 10.90 -0.57
CA GLY A 295 -7.65 12.00 -0.53
C GLY A 295 -8.94 11.66 0.21
N ASP A 296 -9.94 12.52 0.06
CA ASP A 296 -11.30 12.26 0.50
C ASP A 296 -12.02 11.39 -0.52
N VAL A 297 -12.07 10.09 -0.24
CA VAL A 297 -12.65 9.08 -1.14
C VAL A 297 -14.17 9.20 -1.29
N ALA A 298 -14.85 9.97 -0.42
CA ALA A 298 -16.29 10.21 -0.50
C ALA A 298 -16.65 11.23 -1.59
N LEU A 299 -15.68 12.00 -2.10
CA LEU A 299 -15.92 12.97 -3.17
C LEU A 299 -16.09 12.26 -4.53
N ASP A 300 -17.25 12.47 -5.15
CA ASP A 300 -17.58 11.88 -6.46
C ASP A 300 -16.87 12.56 -7.65
N ASN A 301 -16.51 13.83 -7.51
CA ASN A 301 -15.85 14.61 -8.56
C ASN A 301 -14.33 14.39 -8.54
N ASP A 302 -13.77 13.89 -9.66
CA ASP A 302 -12.34 13.61 -9.78
C ASP A 302 -11.43 14.83 -9.56
N ASN A 303 -11.88 16.04 -9.91
CA ASN A 303 -11.09 17.26 -9.73
C ASN A 303 -11.14 17.79 -8.29
N GLU A 304 -12.28 17.64 -7.62
CA GLU A 304 -12.40 17.97 -6.19
C GLU A 304 -11.60 16.98 -5.35
N TRP A 305 -11.75 15.67 -5.62
CA TRP A 305 -10.95 14.62 -4.99
C TRP A 305 -9.44 14.88 -5.13
N LYS A 306 -8.96 15.23 -6.34
CA LYS A 306 -7.53 15.55 -6.57
C LYS A 306 -6.99 16.63 -5.64
N ARG A 307 -7.79 17.65 -5.34
CA ARG A 307 -7.40 18.75 -4.45
C ARG A 307 -7.28 18.33 -2.99
N THR A 308 -7.74 17.14 -2.63
CA THR A 308 -7.61 16.60 -1.26
C THR A 308 -6.43 15.63 -1.11
N LEU A 309 -5.72 15.31 -2.20
CA LEU A 309 -4.68 14.27 -2.17
C LEU A 309 -3.49 14.64 -1.28
N SER A 310 -3.08 15.90 -1.23
CA SER A 310 -1.91 16.32 -0.45
C SER A 310 -2.13 16.26 1.05
N THR A 311 -3.37 16.37 1.52
CA THR A 311 -3.74 16.34 2.93
C THR A 311 -4.10 14.94 3.44
N GLY A 312 -4.28 13.98 2.53
CA GLY A 312 -4.57 12.59 2.87
C GLY A 312 -4.06 11.57 1.86
N PRO A 313 -2.79 11.59 1.43
CA PRO A 313 -2.33 10.75 0.34
C PRO A 313 -2.28 9.26 0.72
N ALA A 314 -2.15 8.42 -0.31
CA ALA A 314 -1.86 6.99 -0.21
C ALA A 314 -0.43 6.69 -0.67
N LEU A 315 0.09 5.55 -0.19
CA LEU A 315 1.34 4.97 -0.61
C LEU A 315 1.07 4.25 -1.92
N LEU A 316 1.53 4.84 -3.00
CA LEU A 316 1.29 4.33 -4.34
C LEU A 316 2.33 3.28 -4.72
N GLN A 317 3.56 3.50 -4.26
CA GLN A 317 4.65 2.57 -4.53
C GLN A 317 5.73 2.60 -3.46
N ILE A 318 6.21 1.42 -3.04
CA ILE A 318 7.53 1.28 -2.42
C ILE A 318 8.53 1.17 -3.56
N LEU A 319 9.51 2.06 -3.64
CA LEU A 319 10.52 2.08 -4.70
C LEU A 319 11.82 1.45 -4.25
N GLU A 320 12.09 1.49 -2.94
CA GLU A 320 13.28 0.93 -2.33
C GLU A 320 12.97 0.61 -0.86
N MET A 321 13.49 -0.51 -0.39
CA MET A 321 13.43 -0.94 0.99
C MET A 321 14.70 -1.70 1.33
N VAL A 322 15.13 -1.59 2.57
CA VAL A 322 16.41 -2.10 3.06
C VAL A 322 16.15 -2.98 4.29
N PRO A 323 16.85 -4.11 4.50
CA PRO A 323 16.60 -4.96 5.67
C PRO A 323 17.03 -4.26 6.96
N TRP A 324 16.56 -4.79 8.10
CA TRP A 324 16.75 -4.15 9.41
C TRP A 324 18.21 -4.07 9.89
N ASP A 325 19.05 -5.00 9.47
CA ASP A 325 20.47 -5.07 9.84
C ASP A 325 21.26 -3.82 9.42
N ASP A 326 20.90 -3.19 8.32
CA ASP A 326 21.51 -1.93 7.88
C ASP A 326 21.21 -0.73 8.81
N PHE A 327 20.27 -0.88 9.76
CA PHE A 327 19.89 0.17 10.72
C PHE A 327 20.26 -0.16 12.18
N VAL A 328 20.83 -1.34 12.41
CA VAL A 328 21.16 -1.87 13.73
C VAL A 328 22.64 -2.24 13.73
N THR A 329 23.47 -1.28 14.14
CA THR A 329 24.91 -1.45 14.36
C THR A 329 25.27 -1.18 15.81
#